data_AF-A0A8H3LIK3-F1
#
_entry.id   AF-A0A8H3LIK3-F1
#
_cell.length_a   1.000
_cell.length_b   1.000
_cell.length_c   1.000
_cell.angle_alpha   90.00
_cell.angle_beta   90.00
_cell.angle_gamma   90.00
#
_symmetry.space_group_name_H-M   'P 1'
#
loop_
_entity.id
_entity.type
_entity.pdbx_description
1 polymer ?
#
loop_
_entity_poly.entity_id
_entity_poly.type
_entity_poly.pdbx_seq_one_letter_code
_entity_poly.pdbx_strand_id
1 'polypeptide(L)'
;MGDDVHHFETSGSGASSTYPMQCSALRKNGFVVLKGRPCKIIEMSTSKTGKHGHAKVHLVGIDIFTNKKLEDISPSTHNMDVPNVTRTEYDKPIDFGALRTDIEGGKEFLATVTSAMGEEVVTQIRDAPNA
;
A
#
# COMPACT_ATOMS: atom_id res chain seq x y z
N MET A 1 -32.83 13.68 33.53
CA MET A 1 -31.65 14.08 32.75
C MET A 1 -30.46 13.32 33.30
N GLY A 2 -29.69 12.69 32.42
CA GLY A 2 -28.60 11.77 32.75
C GLY A 2 -28.22 11.05 31.46
N ASP A 3 -27.56 11.79 30.60
CA ASP A 3 -27.14 11.49 29.24
C ASP A 3 -25.99 10.45 29.22
N ASP A 4 -26.31 9.21 28.84
CA ASP A 4 -25.33 8.16 28.54
C ASP A 4 -24.60 8.46 27.22
N VAL A 5 -23.44 9.10 27.33
CA VAL A 5 -22.49 9.31 26.23
C VAL A 5 -21.80 7.98 25.92
N HIS A 6 -22.28 7.26 24.91
CA HIS A 6 -21.59 6.10 24.34
C HIS A 6 -20.35 6.55 23.56
N HIS A 7 -19.20 6.58 24.23
CA HIS A 7 -17.88 6.70 23.61
C HIS A 7 -17.52 5.37 22.92
N PHE A 8 -17.77 5.28 21.62
CA PHE A 8 -17.31 4.16 20.79
C PHE A 8 -15.83 4.35 20.48
N GLU A 9 -14.96 3.81 21.34
CA GLU A 9 -13.55 3.61 20.97
C GLU A 9 -13.50 2.46 19.98
N THR A 10 -13.37 2.81 18.69
CA THR A 10 -12.95 1.83 17.68
C THR A 10 -11.52 1.44 18.03
N SER A 11 -11.38 0.41 18.86
CA SER A 11 -10.14 -0.26 19.16
C SER A 11 -9.62 -0.87 17.85
N GLY A 12 -8.85 -0.08 17.10
CA GLY A 12 -8.09 -0.57 15.96
C GLY A 12 -7.04 -1.55 16.47
N SER A 13 -7.39 -2.84 16.44
CA SER A 13 -6.51 -3.96 16.75
C SER A 13 -5.13 -3.74 16.14
N GLY A 14 -4.10 -3.78 16.98
CA GLY A 14 -2.69 -3.56 16.65
C GLY A 14 -2.08 -4.60 15.70
N ALA A 15 -2.57 -4.63 14.46
CA ALA A 15 -1.87 -5.28 13.37
C ALA A 15 -0.65 -4.41 13.02
N SER A 16 0.54 -4.98 13.12
CA SER A 16 1.75 -4.32 12.66
C SER A 16 1.58 -3.91 11.19
N SER A 17 1.72 -2.61 10.92
CA SER A 17 1.59 -2.01 9.59
C SER A 17 2.55 -2.62 8.57
N THR A 18 3.66 -3.17 9.06
CA THR A 18 4.70 -3.85 8.31
C THR A 18 5.10 -5.15 8.99
N TYR A 19 5.73 -6.04 8.24
CA TYR A 19 6.46 -7.18 8.79
C TYR A 19 7.88 -7.22 8.21
N PRO A 20 8.88 -7.64 9.00
CA PRO A 20 10.24 -7.76 8.49
C PRO A 20 10.35 -8.99 7.57
N MET A 21 11.00 -8.81 6.43
CA MET A 21 11.34 -9.89 5.50
C MET A 21 12.78 -9.72 5.01
N GLN A 22 13.52 -10.82 4.89
CA GLN A 22 14.88 -10.76 4.36
C GLN A 22 14.89 -10.26 2.91
N CYS A 23 15.80 -9.36 2.57
CA CYS A 23 15.87 -8.74 1.25
C CYS A 23 16.03 -9.76 0.09
N SER A 24 16.66 -10.92 0.34
CA SER A 24 16.76 -12.03 -0.62
C SER A 24 15.44 -12.77 -0.87
N ALA A 25 14.49 -12.70 0.06
CA ALA A 25 13.17 -13.31 -0.06
C ALA A 25 12.19 -12.44 -0.87
N LEU A 26 12.48 -11.15 -1.04
CA LEU A 26 11.70 -10.25 -1.88
C LEU A 26 11.66 -10.73 -3.34
N ARG A 27 10.57 -10.40 -4.03
CA ARG A 27 10.31 -10.79 -5.43
C ARG A 27 9.73 -9.62 -6.22
N LYS A 28 9.90 -9.68 -7.54
CA LYS A 28 9.26 -8.74 -8.48
C LYS A 28 7.74 -8.77 -8.29
N ASN A 29 7.09 -7.61 -8.39
CA ASN A 29 5.68 -7.38 -8.05
C ASN A 29 5.32 -7.53 -6.57
N GLY A 30 6.27 -7.86 -5.69
CA GLY A 30 6.07 -7.80 -4.25
C GLY A 30 6.02 -6.35 -3.75
N PHE A 31 5.76 -6.19 -2.46
CA PHE A 31 5.78 -4.90 -1.78
C PHE A 31 6.99 -4.81 -0.85
N VAL A 32 7.50 -3.60 -0.66
CA VAL A 32 8.57 -3.29 0.29
C VAL A 32 8.45 -1.83 0.68
N VAL A 33 8.83 -1.51 1.91
CA VAL A 33 8.92 -0.13 2.37
C VAL A 33 10.26 0.44 1.91
N LEU A 34 10.23 1.44 1.02
CA LEU A 34 11.41 2.20 0.62
C LEU A 34 11.31 3.60 1.18
N LYS A 35 12.31 4.03 1.95
CA LYS A 35 12.36 5.38 2.57
C LYS A 35 11.08 5.72 3.35
N GLY A 36 10.54 4.74 4.09
CA GLY A 36 9.32 4.91 4.89
C GLY A 36 8.01 4.92 4.10
N ARG A 37 8.03 4.60 2.79
CA ARG A 37 6.84 4.63 1.93
C ARG A 37 6.57 3.25 1.31
N PRO A 38 5.29 2.84 1.19
CA PRO A 38 4.95 1.53 0.66
C PRO A 38 5.14 1.54 -0.86
N CYS A 39 6.05 0.71 -1.34
CA CYS A 39 6.41 0.63 -2.75
C CYS A 39 6.16 -0.76 -3.30
N LYS A 40 5.68 -0.82 -4.54
CA LYS A 40 5.63 -2.06 -5.33
C LYS A 40 6.95 -2.24 -6.08
N ILE A 41 7.59 -3.38 -5.91
CA ILE A 41 8.86 -3.73 -6.57
C ILE A 41 8.62 -3.94 -8.06
N ILE A 42 9.14 -3.04 -8.90
CA ILE A 42 9.09 -3.16 -10.36
C ILE A 42 10.32 -3.87 -10.92
N GLU A 43 11.47 -3.72 -10.25
CA GLU A 43 12.73 -4.32 -10.67
C GLU A 43 13.58 -4.66 -9.45
N MET A 44 14.30 -5.77 -9.53
CA MET A 44 15.19 -6.27 -8.50
C MET A 44 16.42 -6.84 -9.18
N SER A 45 17.60 -6.32 -8.83
CA SER A 45 18.88 -6.80 -9.33
C SER A 45 19.76 -7.20 -8.14
N THR A 46 20.46 -8.32 -8.25
CA THR A 46 21.40 -8.77 -7.21
C THR A 46 22.81 -8.74 -7.77
N SER A 47 23.70 -8.02 -7.10
CA SER A 47 25.11 -7.87 -7.45
C SER A 47 25.99 -8.51 -6.38
N LYS A 48 27.11 -9.13 -6.78
CA LYS A 48 28.14 -9.60 -5.83
C LYS A 48 29.27 -8.59 -5.79
N THR A 49 29.66 -8.17 -4.59
CA THR A 49 30.79 -7.24 -4.41
C THR A 49 32.12 -8.01 -4.31
N GLY A 50 32.56 -8.58 -5.43
CA GLY A 50 33.83 -9.32 -5.52
C GLY A 50 33.76 -10.79 -5.08
N LYS A 51 34.93 -11.42 -4.90
CA LYS A 51 35.08 -12.88 -4.70
C LYS A 51 34.51 -13.39 -3.37
N HIS A 52 34.59 -12.58 -2.30
CA HIS A 52 34.13 -12.93 -0.95
C HIS A 52 33.06 -11.96 -0.41
N GLY A 53 32.60 -11.00 -1.23
CA GLY A 53 31.65 -10.00 -0.77
C GLY A 53 30.23 -10.55 -0.67
N HIS A 54 29.48 -10.03 0.30
CA HIS A 54 28.05 -10.28 0.40
C HIS A 54 27.32 -9.74 -0.84
N ALA A 55 26.24 -10.42 -1.22
CA ALA A 55 25.39 -9.94 -2.29
C ALA A 55 24.67 -8.67 -1.85
N LYS A 56 24.61 -7.69 -2.74
CA LYS A 56 23.83 -6.47 -2.59
C LYS A 56 22.66 -6.53 -3.55
N VAL A 57 21.46 -6.24 -3.05
CA VAL A 57 20.25 -6.18 -3.85
C VAL A 57 19.97 -4.71 -4.13
N HIS A 58 19.86 -4.36 -5.40
CA HIS A 58 19.30 -3.10 -5.86
C HIS A 58 17.82 -3.31 -6.12
N LEU A 59 16.99 -2.61 -5.35
CA LEU A 59 15.55 -2.64 -5.42
C LEU A 59 15.08 -1.35 -6.07
N VAL A 60 14.21 -1.49 -7.05
CA VAL A 60 13.52 -0.37 -7.68
C VAL A 60 12.03 -0.61 -7.50
N GLY A 61 11.40 0.31 -6.80
CA GLY A 61 9.97 0.30 -6.52
C GLY A 61 9.26 1.53 -7.05
N ILE A 62 7.96 1.39 -7.25
CA ILE A 62 7.06 2.53 -7.47
C ILE A 62 6.18 2.63 -6.24
N ASP A 63 6.16 3.82 -5.66
CA ASP A 63 5.26 4.18 -4.57
C ASP A 63 3.80 4.00 -4.99
N ILE A 64 3.03 3.23 -4.23
CA ILE A 64 1.66 2.83 -4.62
C ILE A 64 0.64 3.98 -4.55
N PHE A 65 0.96 5.07 -3.85
CA PHE A 65 0.06 6.20 -3.65
C PHE A 65 0.41 7.38 -4.55
N THR A 66 1.70 7.65 -4.72
CA THR A 66 2.18 8.82 -5.47
C THR A 66 2.73 8.47 -6.85
N ASN A 67 2.81 7.19 -7.19
CA ASN A 67 3.44 6.69 -8.42
C ASN A 67 4.89 7.18 -8.64
N LYS A 68 5.57 7.64 -7.58
CA LYS A 68 6.97 8.07 -7.65
C LYS A 68 7.87 6.85 -7.63
N LYS A 69 8.85 6.82 -8.54
CA LYS A 69 9.89 5.80 -8.55
C LYS A 69 10.87 6.06 -7.40
N LEU A 70 11.11 5.02 -6.60
CA LEU A 70 12.07 5.00 -5.51
C LEU A 70 13.01 3.82 -5.69
N GLU A 71 14.28 4.03 -5.37
CA GLU A 71 15.29 2.99 -5.43
C GLU A 71 16.08 2.94 -4.12
N ASP A 72 16.56 1.73 -3.80
CA ASP A 72 17.40 1.47 -2.65
C ASP A 72 18.38 0.34 -2.93
N ILE A 73 19.52 0.36 -2.24
CA ILE A 73 20.52 -0.71 -2.29
C ILE A 73 20.73 -1.22 -0.87
N SER A 74 20.30 -2.46 -0.66
CA SER A 74 20.39 -3.11 0.64
C SER A 74 21.11 -4.47 0.52
N PRO A 75 21.95 -4.87 1.49
CA PRO A 75 22.59 -6.18 1.46
C PRO A 75 21.55 -7.31 1.54
N SER A 76 21.78 -8.42 0.85
CA SER A 76 20.81 -9.51 0.70
C SER A 76 20.40 -10.19 2.02
N THR A 77 21.20 -10.02 3.07
CA THR A 77 20.96 -10.56 4.41
C THR A 77 20.24 -9.59 5.35
N HIS A 78 20.10 -8.32 4.97
CA HIS A 78 19.34 -7.38 5.79
C HIS A 78 17.85 -7.67 5.71
N ASN A 79 17.17 -7.44 6.82
CA ASN A 79 15.71 -7.44 6.88
C ASN A 79 15.22 -6.07 6.39
N MET A 80 14.22 -6.12 5.53
CA MET A 80 13.49 -4.96 5.02
C MET A 80 12.04 -5.05 5.49
N ASP A 81 11.43 -3.92 5.78
CA ASP A 81 10.01 -3.86 6.09
C ASP A 81 9.18 -4.11 4.84
N VAL A 82 8.19 -4.98 4.96
CA VAL A 82 7.19 -5.24 3.93
C VAL A 82 5.84 -4.74 4.44
N PRO A 83 5.18 -3.82 3.72
CA PRO A 83 3.89 -3.32 4.16
C PRO A 83 2.80 -4.38 3.94
N ASN A 84 1.87 -4.45 4.88
CA ASN A 84 0.63 -5.18 4.67
C ASN A 84 -0.27 -4.33 3.76
N VAL A 85 -0.45 -4.78 2.51
CA VAL A 85 -1.28 -4.10 1.51
C VAL A 85 -2.58 -4.85 1.36
N THR A 86 -3.70 -4.19 1.66
CA THR A 86 -5.05 -4.71 1.46
C THR A 86 -5.73 -3.92 0.35
N ARG A 87 -6.28 -4.62 -0.64
CA ARG A 87 -7.08 -4.05 -1.71
C ARG A 87 -8.53 -4.44 -1.48
N THR A 88 -9.38 -3.45 -1.28
CA THR A 88 -10.83 -3.64 -1.14
C THR A 88 -11.48 -3.05 -2.38
N GLU A 89 -12.15 -3.91 -3.14
CA GLU A 89 -12.97 -3.49 -4.27
C GLU A 89 -14.40 -3.32 -3.75
N TYR A 90 -14.96 -2.13 -3.95
CA TYR A 90 -16.34 -1.86 -3.59
C TYR A 90 -17.22 -2.06 -4.83
N ASP A 91 -18.07 -3.08 -4.79
CA ASP A 91 -19.05 -3.45 -5.81
C ASP A 91 -20.27 -2.52 -5.86
N LYS A 92 -20.46 -1.73 -4.80
CA LYS A 92 -21.52 -0.71 -4.71
C LYS A 92 -20.90 0.68 -4.72
N PRO A 93 -21.57 1.67 -5.34
CA PRO A 93 -21.16 3.06 -5.19
C PRO A 93 -21.11 3.38 -3.71
N ILE A 94 -19.91 3.72 -3.25
CA ILE A 94 -19.70 4.00 -1.84
C ILE A 94 -20.38 5.34 -1.56
N ASP A 95 -21.46 5.32 -0.78
CA ASP A 95 -22.13 6.53 -0.30
C ASP A 95 -21.28 7.16 0.81
N PHE A 96 -20.03 7.52 0.49
CA PHE A 96 -19.25 8.41 1.33
C PHE A 96 -19.91 9.79 1.21
N GLY A 97 -20.72 10.17 2.21
CA GLY A 97 -21.44 11.45 2.27
C GLY A 97 -20.57 12.72 2.16
N ALA A 98 -19.27 12.60 1.91
CA ALA A 98 -18.31 13.68 1.69
C ALA A 98 -17.62 13.65 0.30
N LEU A 99 -17.80 12.61 -0.53
CA LEU A 99 -17.23 12.55 -1.89
C LEU A 99 -18.35 12.70 -2.94
N ARG A 100 -19.31 13.59 -2.70
CA ARG A 100 -20.47 13.80 -3.57
C ARG A 100 -20.48 15.12 -4.35
N THR A 101 -19.47 15.97 -4.20
CA THR A 101 -19.65 17.38 -4.63
C THR A 101 -19.00 17.79 -5.95
N ASP A 102 -18.21 16.96 -6.65
CA ASP A 102 -17.48 17.45 -7.84
C ASP A 102 -17.49 16.55 -9.09
N ILE A 103 -18.36 15.53 -9.17
CA ILE A 103 -18.64 14.88 -10.46
C ILE A 103 -20.08 15.18 -10.85
N GLU A 104 -20.23 16.25 -11.64
CA GLU A 104 -21.43 16.87 -12.20
C GLU A 104 -22.27 15.90 -13.08
N GLY A 105 -22.75 14.77 -12.54
CA GLY A 105 -23.46 13.81 -13.36
C GLY A 105 -24.19 12.64 -12.70
N GLY A 106 -24.21 12.51 -11.37
CA GLY A 106 -25.02 11.48 -10.70
C GLY A 106 -24.71 10.03 -11.10
N LYS A 107 -23.49 9.76 -11.60
CA LYS A 107 -23.07 8.42 -12.03
C LYS A 107 -22.59 7.59 -10.85
N GLU A 108 -22.99 6.32 -10.82
CA GLU A 108 -22.48 5.31 -9.89
C GLU A 108 -21.08 4.86 -10.34
N PHE A 109 -20.12 4.87 -9.43
CA PHE A 109 -18.75 4.43 -9.71
C PHE A 109 -18.32 3.31 -8.76
N LEU A 110 -17.60 2.34 -9.32
CA LEU A 110 -16.89 1.31 -8.59
C LEU A 110 -15.51 1.84 -8.19
N ALA A 111 -15.26 1.97 -6.89
CA ALA A 111 -13.97 2.41 -6.37
C ALA A 111 -13.16 1.23 -5.83
N THR A 112 -11.88 1.19 -6.18
CA THR A 112 -10.88 0.33 -5.56
C THR A 112 -10.11 1.14 -4.54
N VAL A 113 -10.20 0.78 -3.27
CA VAL A 113 -9.41 1.37 -2.20
C VAL A 113 -8.22 0.45 -1.91
N THR A 114 -7.03 1.03 -1.86
CA THR A 114 -5.82 0.35 -1.42
C THR A 114 -5.42 0.92 -0.08
N SER A 115 -5.35 0.05 0.93
CA SER A 115 -4.89 0.36 2.28
C SER A 115 -3.48 -0.20 2.47
N ALA A 116 -2.55 0.63 2.92
CA ALA A 116 -1.21 0.21 3.30
C ALA A 116 -0.64 1.11 4.40
N MET A 117 -0.04 0.51 5.43
CA MET A 117 0.55 1.22 6.57
C MET A 117 -0.35 2.26 7.26
N GLY A 118 -1.66 2.01 7.31
CA GLY A 118 -2.63 2.94 7.92
C GLY A 118 -3.06 4.10 7.00
N GLU A 119 -2.60 4.13 5.76
CA GLU A 119 -3.06 5.07 4.73
C GLU A 119 -4.00 4.35 3.76
N GLU A 120 -5.18 4.92 3.50
CA GLU A 120 -6.18 4.41 2.57
C GLU A 120 -6.37 5.40 1.43
N VAL A 121 -6.17 4.94 0.18
CA VAL A 121 -6.28 5.78 -1.01
C VAL A 121 -7.11 5.07 -2.07
N VAL A 122 -8.01 5.81 -2.72
CA VAL A 122 -8.74 5.34 -3.90
C VAL A 122 -7.76 5.29 -5.06
N THR A 123 -7.35 4.09 -5.48
CA THR A 123 -6.38 3.89 -6.56
C THR A 123 -7.02 3.75 -7.93
N GLN A 124 -8.31 3.36 -7.97
CA GLN A 124 -9.04 3.20 -9.22
C GLN A 124 -10.52 3.55 -9.05
N ILE A 125 -11.06 4.31 -9.98
CA ILE A 125 -12.49 4.57 -10.13
C ILE A 125 -12.88 4.01 -11.51
N ARG A 126 -13.90 3.16 -11.57
CA ARG A 126 -14.47 2.63 -12.82
C ARG A 126 -15.95 2.99 -12.88
N ASP A 127 -16.45 3.31 -14.05
CA ASP A 127 -17.89 3.46 -14.27
C ASP A 127 -18.60 2.12 -13.96
N ALA A 128 -19.67 2.18 -13.18
CA ALA A 128 -20.58 1.05 -13.08
C ALA A 128 -21.23 0.84 -14.47
N PRO A 129 -21.32 -0.40 -14.98
CA PRO A 129 -22.07 -0.64 -16.21
C PRO A 129 -23.53 -0.22 -15.95
N ASN A 130 -23.95 0.86 -16.61
CA ASN A 130 -25.36 1.27 -16.64
C ASN A 130 -26.19 0.05 -17.06
N ALA A 131 -27.13 -0.35 -16.21
CA ALA A 131 -28.21 -1.25 -16.60
C ALA A 131 -29.16 -0.54 -17.57
#